data_AF-A0A2G5IHJ9-F1
#
_entry.id   AF-A0A2G5IHJ9-F1
#
_cell.length_a   1.000
_cell.length_b   1.000
_cell.length_c   1.000
_cell.angle_alpha   90.00
_cell.angle_beta   90.00
_cell.angle_gamma   90.00
#
_symmetry.space_group_name_H-M   'P 1'
#
loop_
_entity.id
_entity.type
_entity.pdbx_description
1 polymer ?
#
loop_
_entity_poly.entity_id
_entity_poly.type
_entity_poly.pdbx_seq_one_letter_code
_entity_poly.pdbx_strand_id
1 'polypeptide(L)' 'MEVAMLAYTPHDVRITSEIRALPPQDGWACYERTGQATLICSCGHSDGPMPSPLAVMLAKLHIHGIA' A
#
# COMPACT_ATOMS: atom_id res chain seq x y z
N MET A 1 -34.29 5.89 19.90
CA MET A 1 -32.85 6.13 20.06
C MET A 1 -32.15 5.25 19.04
N GLU A 2 -31.94 5.80 17.83
CA GLU A 2 -31.27 5.06 16.76
C GLU A 2 -29.80 4.92 17.12
N VAL A 3 -29.36 3.68 17.33
CA VAL A 3 -27.94 3.37 17.45
C VAL A 3 -27.41 3.42 16.03
N ALA A 4 -26.81 4.55 15.65
CA ALA A 4 -26.02 4.63 14.44
C ALA A 4 -24.89 3.60 14.57
N MET A 5 -25.09 2.42 13.98
CA MET A 5 -23.99 1.51 13.71
C MET A 5 -23.03 2.29 12.82
N LEU A 6 -21.93 2.77 13.39
CA LEU A 6 -20.77 3.20 12.62
C LEU A 6 -20.40 2.00 11.76
N ALA A 7 -20.82 2.00 10.50
CA ALA A 7 -20.40 1.01 9.54
C ALA A 7 -18.88 1.08 9.55
N TYR A 8 -18.22 0.09 10.17
CA TYR A 8 -16.79 -0.03 10.11
C TYR A 8 -16.49 -0.33 8.65
N THR A 9 -16.22 0.71 7.86
CA THR A 9 -15.86 0.53 6.45
C THR A 9 -14.62 -0.36 6.45
N PRO A 10 -14.69 -1.58 5.89
CA PRO A 10 -13.53 -2.44 5.84
C PRO A 10 -12.43 -1.69 5.07
N HIS A 11 -11.29 -1.50 5.73
CA HIS A 11 -10.13 -0.86 5.12
C HIS A 11 -9.50 -1.84 4.12
N ASP A 12 -9.75 -1.61 2.83
CA ASP A 12 -9.08 -2.35 1.75
C ASP A 12 -7.83 -1.58 1.35
N VAL A 13 -6.67 -2.07 1.79
CA VAL A 13 -5.37 -1.41 1.60
C VAL A 13 -4.60 -2.08 0.46
N ARG A 14 -4.24 -1.29 -0.54
CA ARG A 14 -3.33 -1.68 -1.62
C ARG A 14 -1.94 -1.07 -1.38
N ILE A 15 -0.92 -1.91 -1.44
CA ILE A 15 0.48 -1.49 -1.45
C ILE A 15 1.01 -1.67 -2.87
N THR A 16 1.55 -0.61 -3.46
CA THR A 16 2.14 -0.63 -4.79
C THR A 16 3.65 -0.41 -4.67
N SER A 17 4.42 -1.47 -4.94
CA SER A 17 5.88 -1.37 -5.01
C SER A 17 6.31 -0.59 -6.24
N GLU A 18 7.25 0.32 -6.05
CA GLU A 18 7.92 0.99 -7.14
C GLU A 18 8.90 0.02 -7.83
N ILE A 19 8.93 0.10 -9.15
CA ILE A 19 9.85 -0.64 -10.01
C ILE A 19 10.68 0.34 -10.83
N ARG A 20 11.92 -0.05 -11.12
CA ARG A 20 12.81 0.63 -12.06
C ARG A 20 12.99 -0.24 -13.29
N ALA A 21 12.86 0.37 -14.47
CA ALA A 21 13.16 -0.30 -15.73
C ALA A 21 14.67 -0.60 -15.84
N LEU A 22 14.99 -1.80 -16.31
CA LEU A 22 16.33 -2.23 -16.64
C LEU A 22 16.50 -2.37 -18.15
N PRO A 23 17.74 -2.42 -18.67
CA PRO A 23 17.98 -2.78 -20.06
C PRO A 23 17.27 -4.11 -20.42
N PRO A 24 16.60 -4.20 -21.58
CA PRO A 24 15.95 -5.43 -22.01
C PRO A 24 16.94 -6.59 -22.12
N GLN A 25 16.49 -7.81 -21.79
CA GLN A 25 17.26 -9.04 -21.95
C GLN A 25 16.50 -9.99 -22.87
N ASP A 26 17.15 -10.45 -23.94
CA ASP A 26 16.56 -11.36 -24.93
C ASP A 26 15.23 -10.88 -25.52
N GLY A 27 15.09 -9.56 -25.71
CA GLY A 27 13.86 -8.93 -26.23
C GLY A 27 12.75 -8.73 -25.18
N TRP A 28 12.97 -9.12 -23.94
CA TRP A 28 12.02 -8.95 -22.83
C TRP A 28 12.29 -7.68 -22.03
N ALA A 29 11.22 -6.97 -21.66
CA ALA A 29 11.31 -5.86 -20.73
C ALA A 29 11.70 -6.38 -19.34
N CYS A 30 12.75 -5.81 -18.77
CA CYS A 30 13.25 -6.17 -17.44
C CYS A 30 12.96 -5.05 -16.45
N TYR A 31 12.65 -5.43 -15.22
CA TYR A 31 12.37 -4.50 -14.12
C TYR A 31 13.00 -5.03 -12.83
N GLU A 32 13.38 -4.12 -11.95
CA GLU A 32 13.75 -4.45 -10.58
C GLU A 32 12.90 -3.64 -9.60
N ARG A 33 12.76 -4.17 -8.38
CA ARG A 33 12.10 -3.44 -7.29
C ARG A 33 13.08 -2.44 -6.70
N THR A 34 12.65 -1.19 -6.53
CA THR A 34 13.50 -0.14 -5.92
C THR A 34 13.58 -0.26 -4.40
N GLY A 35 12.70 -1.07 -3.81
CA GLY A 35 12.51 -1.16 -2.36
C GLY A 35 11.54 -0.11 -1.80
N GLN A 36 11.09 0.85 -2.61
CA GLN A 36 10.05 1.81 -2.22
C GLN A 36 8.65 1.29 -2.56
N ALA A 37 7.65 1.80 -1.86
CA ALA A 37 6.24 1.51 -2.08
C ALA A 37 5.36 2.70 -1.69
N THR A 38 4.14 2.73 -2.23
CA THR A 38 3.05 3.59 -1.80
C THR A 38 1.91 2.74 -1.25
N LEU A 39 1.13 3.34 -0.35
CA LEU A 39 -0.03 2.73 0.29
C LEU A 39 -1.26 3.56 -0.06
N ILE A 40 -2.34 2.89 -0.48
CA ILE A 40 -3.63 3.53 -0.75
C ILE A 40 -4.74 2.66 -0.15
N CYS A 41 -5.65 3.26 0.60
CA CYS A 41 -6.82 2.58 1.16
C CYS A 41 -8.12 3.05 0.51
N SER A 42 -9.11 2.16 0.41
CA SER A 42 -10.48 2.48 -0.02
C SER A 42 -11.16 3.59 0.78
N CYS A 43 -10.70 3.87 2.02
CA CYS A 43 -11.21 4.97 2.84
C CYS A 43 -10.64 6.35 2.46
N GLY A 44 -9.78 6.42 1.44
CA GLY A 44 -9.12 7.66 0.99
C GLY A 44 -7.77 7.94 1.66
N HIS A 45 -7.31 7.10 2.59
CA HIS A 45 -5.97 7.23 3.16
C HIS A 45 -4.89 6.89 2.13
N SER A 46 -3.85 7.69 2.05
CA SER A 46 -2.70 7.44 1.17
C SER A 46 -1.40 7.85 1.84
N ASP A 47 -0.35 7.07 1.65
CA ASP A 47 0.97 7.31 2.24
C ASP A 47 2.10 6.91 1.29
N GLY A 48 3.26 7.56 1.45
CA GLY A 48 4.49 7.29 0.71
C GLY A 48 4.83 8.34 -0.35
N PRO A 49 5.91 8.12 -1.14
CA PRO A 49 6.73 6.91 -1.20
C PRO A 49 7.55 6.64 0.07
N MET A 50 7.71 5.36 0.41
CA MET A 50 8.44 4.91 1.61
C MET A 50 9.04 3.49 1.43
N PRO A 51 9.95 3.03 2.31
CA PRO A 51 10.45 1.66 2.26
C PRO A 51 9.33 0.60 2.34
N SER A 52 9.39 -0.44 1.50
CA SER A 52 8.35 -1.47 1.40
C SER A 52 8.00 -2.15 2.73
N PRO A 53 8.96 -2.48 3.62
CA PRO A 53 8.64 -3.02 4.93
C PRO A 53 7.82 -2.05 5.81
N LEU A 54 8.07 -0.74 5.68
CA LEU A 54 7.33 0.30 6.39
C LEU A 54 5.90 0.41 5.86
N ALA A 55 5.68 0.30 4.54
CA ALA A 55 4.35 0.31 3.95
C ALA A 55 3.47 -0.85 4.48
N VAL A 56 4.04 -2.05 4.63
CA VAL A 56 3.33 -3.20 5.21
C VAL A 56 2.97 -2.95 6.68
N MET A 57 3.86 -2.34 7.44
CA MET A 57 3.62 -2.00 8.84
C MET A 57 2.49 -0.97 8.96
N LEU A 58 2.54 0.12 8.19
CA LEU A 58 1.53 1.18 8.20
C LEU A 58 0.17 0.68 7.70
N ALA A 59 0.13 -0.25 6.73
CA ALA A 59 -1.11 -0.91 6.32
C ALA A 59 -1.77 -1.68 7.48
N LYS A 60 -0.98 -2.45 8.23
CA LYS A 60 -1.50 -3.19 9.39
C LYS A 60 -1.99 -2.26 10.49
N LEU A 61 -1.24 -1.19 10.77
CA LEU A 61 -1.63 -0.14 11.72
C LEU A 61 -2.95 0.52 11.29
N HIS A 62 -3.08 0.87 10.02
CA HIS A 62 -4.27 1.51 9.48
C HIS A 62 -5.52 0.62 9.52
N ILE A 63 -5.38 -0.67 9.19
CA ILE A 63 -6.50 -1.63 9.19
C ILE A 63 -7.00 -1.92 10.62
N HIS A 64 -6.08 -2.13 11.57
CA HIS A 64 -6.42 -2.60 12.91
C HIS A 64 -6.51 -1.48 13.95
N GLY A 65 -6.06 -0.27 13.63
CA GLY A 65 -5.98 0.85 14.57
C GLY A 65 -5.02 0.62 15.75
N ILE A 66 -4.13 -0.38 15.66
CA ILE A 66 -3.23 -0.78 16.76
C ILE A 66 -1.94 0.03 16.68
N ALA A 67 -1.88 1.14 17.42
CA ALA A 67 -0.63 1.76 17.86
C ALA A 67 0.02 0.92 18.98
#